data_AF-A0A7S1Z888-F1
#
_entry.id   AF-A0A7S1Z888-F1
#
_cell.length_a   1.000
_cell.length_b   1.000
_cell.length_c   1.000
_cell.angle_alpha   90.00
_cell.angle_beta   90.00
_cell.angle_gamma   90.00
#
_symmetry.space_group_name_H-M   'P 1'
#
loop_
_entity.id
_entity.type
_entity.pdbx_description
1 polymer ?
#
loop_
_entity_poly.entity_id
_entity_poly.type
_entity_poly.pdbx_seq_one_letter_code
_entity_poly.pdbx_strand_id
1 'polypeptide(L)'
;QAFCTTAPFGGVGQSGFGAYHGKSGFDEFSHMRSIMYRTTALPLMMIPKFMQPVNNVFPEFVRPFLVKNYITGFVPEWAKKMATAGAVAAVAITGTTVFKSIQA
;
A
#
# COMPACT_ATOMS: atom_id res chain seq x y z
N GLN A 1 -38.54 -5.59 -39.08
CA GLN A 1 -38.66 -5.20 -37.66
C GLN A 1 -37.28 -4.76 -37.20
N ALA A 2 -37.12 -3.52 -36.74
CA ALA A 2 -35.81 -3.02 -36.32
C ALA A 2 -35.55 -3.46 -34.87
N PHE A 3 -34.64 -4.41 -34.69
CA PHE A 3 -34.23 -4.89 -33.38
C PHE A 3 -33.10 -3.98 -32.86
N CYS A 4 -33.43 -3.02 -32.01
CA CYS A 4 -32.48 -2.09 -31.43
C CYS A 4 -31.71 -2.78 -30.30
N THR A 5 -30.49 -3.23 -30.58
CA THR A 5 -29.65 -4.00 -29.62
C THR A 5 -29.19 -3.18 -28.42
N THR A 6 -29.22 -1.86 -28.51
CA THR A 6 -28.81 -0.91 -27.48
C THR A 6 -29.91 -0.58 -26.48
N ALA A 7 -31.18 -0.81 -26.80
CA ALA A 7 -32.29 -0.52 -25.88
C ALA A 7 -32.61 -1.75 -25.01
N PRO A 8 -32.72 -1.59 -23.67
CA PRO A 8 -33.14 -2.69 -22.79
C PRO A 8 -34.61 -3.05 -23.01
N PHE A 9 -34.91 -4.33 -23.23
CA PHE A 9 -36.28 -4.83 -23.30
C PHE A 9 -36.69 -5.40 -21.94
N GLY A 10 -37.76 -4.86 -21.36
CA GLY A 10 -38.25 -5.24 -20.04
C GLY A 10 -39.62 -4.65 -19.74
N GLY A 11 -40.26 -5.15 -18.68
CA GLY A 11 -41.56 -4.69 -18.20
C GLY A 11 -41.45 -3.81 -16.95
N VAL A 12 -42.58 -3.23 -16.53
CA VAL A 12 -42.70 -2.52 -15.24
C VAL A 12 -44.07 -2.85 -14.61
N GLY A 13 -44.08 -3.33 -13.37
CA GLY A 13 -45.30 -3.63 -12.63
C GLY A 13 -45.94 -4.94 -13.09
N GLN A 14 -47.20 -4.90 -13.55
CA GLN A 14 -47.93 -6.11 -13.99
C GLN A 14 -47.33 -6.74 -15.26
N SER A 15 -46.56 -5.98 -16.04
CA SER A 15 -45.88 -6.48 -17.25
C SER A 15 -44.53 -7.15 -16.97
N GLY A 16 -44.04 -7.15 -15.72
CA GLY A 16 -42.79 -7.78 -15.30
C GLY A 16 -41.78 -6.81 -14.68
N PHE A 17 -40.63 -7.33 -14.26
CA PHE A 17 -39.49 -6.58 -13.72
C PHE A 17 -38.18 -7.07 -14.34
N GLY A 18 -37.17 -6.21 -14.32
CA GLY A 18 -35.88 -6.47 -14.97
C GLY A 18 -35.93 -6.15 -16.46
N ALA A 19 -34.75 -6.10 -17.08
CA ALA A 19 -34.65 -5.85 -18.51
C ALA A 19 -33.42 -6.52 -19.09
N TYR A 20 -33.56 -7.05 -20.30
CA TYR A 20 -32.48 -7.72 -21.02
C TYR A 20 -32.34 -7.13 -22.41
N HIS A 21 -31.10 -7.03 -22.86
CA HIS A 21 -30.62 -6.75 -24.23
C HIS A 21 -29.23 -6.15 -24.10
N GLY A 22 -28.31 -6.57 -24.97
CA GLY A 22 -26.92 -6.09 -24.93
C GLY A 22 -26.34 -6.17 -23.51
N LYS A 23 -25.89 -5.03 -22.98
CA LYS A 23 -25.31 -4.91 -21.63
C LYS A 23 -26.30 -5.27 -20.51
N SER A 24 -27.56 -4.84 -20.61
CA SER A 24 -28.56 -5.07 -19.57
C SER A 24 -28.84 -6.55 -19.36
N GLY A 25 -28.77 -7.35 -20.44
CA GLY A 25 -28.88 -8.80 -20.33
C GLY A 25 -27.70 -9.44 -19.60
N PHE A 26 -26.47 -8.97 -19.88
CA PHE A 26 -25.28 -9.46 -19.18
C PHE A 26 -25.32 -9.09 -17.69
N ASP A 27 -25.71 -7.86 -17.35
CA ASP A 27 -25.81 -7.40 -15.97
C ASP A 27 -26.86 -8.20 -15.18
N GLU A 28 -28.02 -8.52 -15.77
CA GLU A 28 -29.10 -9.29 -15.11
C GLU A 28 -28.68 -10.73 -14.77
N PHE A 29 -27.84 -11.36 -15.60
CA PHE A 29 -27.33 -12.72 -15.37
C PHE A 29 -25.96 -12.76 -14.69
N SER A 30 -25.40 -11.60 -14.31
CA SER A 30 -24.10 -11.49 -13.67
C SER A 30 -24.21 -11.11 -12.20
N HIS A 31 -23.46 -11.79 -11.34
CA HIS A 31 -23.36 -11.41 -9.94
C HIS A 31 -22.27 -10.34 -9.73
N MET A 32 -22.69 -9.10 -9.44
CA MET A 32 -21.78 -7.98 -9.15
C MET A 32 -21.13 -8.14 -7.76
N ARG A 33 -19.99 -8.82 -7.71
CA ARG A 33 -19.21 -9.00 -6.47
C ARG A 33 -18.45 -7.73 -6.08
N SER A 34 -18.81 -7.13 -4.95
CA SER A 34 -18.06 -6.02 -4.36
C SER A 34 -16.73 -6.50 -3.78
N ILE A 35 -15.62 -5.86 -4.18
CA ILE A 35 -14.27 -6.11 -3.64
C ILE A 35 -13.72 -4.78 -3.11
N MET A 36 -13.28 -4.77 -1.85
CA MET A 36 -12.66 -3.61 -1.22
C MET A 36 -11.15 -3.85 -1.07
N TYR A 37 -10.34 -2.89 -1.52
CA TYR A 37 -8.91 -2.86 -1.26
C TYR A 37 -8.63 -1.94 -0.06
N ARG A 38 -8.08 -2.50 1.03
CA ARG A 38 -7.75 -1.74 2.24
C ARG A 38 -6.23 -1.68 2.44
N THR A 39 -5.72 -0.48 2.73
CA THR A 39 -4.33 -0.30 3.17
C THR A 39 -4.19 -0.52 4.68
N THR A 40 -3.03 -1.01 5.13
CA THR A 40 -2.73 -1.25 6.55
C THR A 40 -2.49 0.04 7.35
N ALA A 41 -2.50 1.21 6.72
CA ALA A 41 -2.27 2.50 7.38
C ALA A 41 -3.52 3.06 8.08
N LEU A 42 -4.71 2.83 7.51
CA LEU A 42 -5.99 3.26 8.08
C LEU A 42 -6.28 2.76 9.51
N PRO A 43 -6.00 1.50 9.89
CA PRO A 43 -6.21 1.05 11.26
C PRO A 43 -5.41 1.84 12.29
N LEU A 44 -4.22 2.37 11.96
CA LEU A 44 -3.38 3.04 12.94
C LEU A 44 -3.88 4.46 13.27
N MET A 45 -4.42 5.19 12.28
CA MET A 45 -4.96 6.54 12.47
C MET A 45 -6.38 6.58 13.06
N MET A 46 -7.14 5.49 12.95
CA MET A 46 -8.51 5.37 13.50
C MET A 46 -8.56 4.79 14.93
N ILE A 47 -7.41 4.47 15.53
CA ILE A 47 -7.37 4.06 16.95
C ILE A 47 -7.63 5.31 17.80
N PRO A 48 -8.70 5.32 18.62
CA PRO A 48 -8.99 6.45 19.49
C PRO A 48 -7.83 6.66 20.47
N LYS A 49 -7.47 7.92 20.72
CA LYS A 49 -6.23 8.33 21.43
C LYS A 49 -6.06 7.70 22.81
N PHE A 50 -7.15 7.30 23.47
CA PHE A 50 -7.12 6.64 24.78
C PHE A 50 -6.69 5.16 24.74
N MET A 51 -6.69 4.52 23.56
CA MET A 51 -6.22 3.14 23.34
C MET A 51 -4.78 3.08 22.82
N GLN A 52 -4.10 4.23 22.70
CA GLN A 52 -2.70 4.25 22.27
C GLN A 52 -1.81 3.76 23.43
N PRO A 53 -0.87 2.84 23.19
CA PRO A 53 0.05 2.39 24.22
C PRO A 53 0.94 3.55 24.67
N VAL A 54 0.84 3.93 25.95
CA VAL A 54 1.54 5.09 26.55
C VAL A 54 3.04 4.85 26.75
N ASN A 55 3.54 3.65 26.45
CA ASN A 55 4.93 3.26 26.53
C ASN A 55 5.23 2.14 25.52
N ASN A 56 6.32 2.33 24.77
CA ASN A 56 6.80 1.52 23.65
C ASN A 56 5.80 1.45 22.47
N VAL A 57 5.96 2.43 21.58
CA VAL A 57 5.14 2.71 20.39
C VAL A 57 4.88 1.49 19.51
N PHE A 58 5.72 0.45 19.55
CA PHE A 58 5.47 -0.83 18.90
C PHE A 58 6.03 -2.00 19.72
N PRO A 59 5.35 -3.16 19.79
CA PRO A 59 5.95 -4.36 20.37
C PRO A 59 7.20 -4.77 19.57
N GLU A 60 8.23 -5.32 20.23
CA GLU A 60 9.54 -5.63 19.61
C GLU A 60 9.43 -6.50 18.35
N PHE A 61 8.36 -7.30 18.19
CA PHE A 61 8.15 -8.12 17.00
C PHE A 61 7.68 -7.32 15.76
N VAL A 62 7.08 -6.13 15.95
CA VAL A 62 6.58 -5.26 14.87
C VAL A 62 7.59 -4.15 14.54
N ARG A 63 8.45 -3.79 15.50
CA ARG A 63 9.57 -2.85 15.30
C ARG A 63 10.43 -3.17 14.07
N PRO A 64 10.89 -4.42 13.82
CA PRO A 64 11.67 -4.74 12.63
C PRO A 64 10.87 -4.59 11.33
N PHE A 65 9.54 -4.80 11.34
CA PHE A 65 8.71 -4.63 10.15
C PHE A 65 8.50 -3.14 9.81
N LEU A 66 8.26 -2.30 10.82
CA LEU A 66 8.05 -0.87 10.63
C LEU A 66 9.34 -0.11 10.35
N VAL A 67 10.44 -0.42 11.05
CA VAL A 67 11.76 0.17 10.77
C VAL A 67 12.21 -0.22 9.35
N LYS A 68 12.00 -1.49 8.95
CA LYS A 68 12.29 -1.94 7.59
C LYS A 68 11.39 -1.22 6.58
N ASN A 69 10.08 -1.13 6.78
CA ASN A 69 9.21 -0.47 5.78
C ASN A 69 9.32 1.06 5.77
N TYR A 70 9.62 1.71 6.89
CA TYR A 70 9.74 3.17 6.99
C TYR A 70 11.12 3.69 6.53
N ILE A 71 12.20 2.96 6.82
CA ILE A 71 13.56 3.32 6.35
C ILE A 71 13.84 2.76 4.95
N THR A 72 13.30 1.58 4.60
CA THR A 72 13.63 0.92 3.31
C THR A 72 12.54 1.00 2.25
N GLY A 73 11.30 1.41 2.59
CA GLY A 73 10.18 1.52 1.64
C GLY A 73 10.16 2.78 0.79
N PHE A 74 10.94 3.81 1.15
CA PHE A 74 11.01 5.08 0.41
C PHE A 74 12.44 5.60 0.23
N VAL A 75 13.44 4.71 0.33
CA VAL A 75 14.83 5.03 0.02
C VAL A 75 15.25 4.20 -1.18
N PRO A 76 15.45 4.81 -2.36
CA PRO A 76 15.86 4.09 -3.55
C PRO A 76 17.23 3.42 -3.34
N GLU A 77 17.47 2.28 -3.99
CA GLU A 77 18.68 1.45 -3.78
C GLU A 77 19.99 2.22 -3.98
N TRP A 78 19.98 3.22 -4.86
CA TRP A 78 21.13 4.10 -5.06
C TRP A 78 21.48 4.86 -3.78
N ALA A 79 20.49 5.33 -3.01
CA ALA A 79 20.71 6.07 -1.78
C ALA A 79 21.22 5.16 -0.64
N LYS A 80 20.78 3.90 -0.59
CA LYS A 80 21.33 2.89 0.35
C LYS A 80 22.80 2.60 0.06
N LYS A 81 23.15 2.41 -1.22
CA LYS A 81 24.55 2.20 -1.67
C LYS A 81 25.43 3.41 -1.39
N MET A 82 24.90 4.62 -1.52
CA MET A 82 25.63 5.86 -1.20
C MET A 82 25.85 6.02 0.32
N ALA A 83 24.86 5.69 1.15
CA ALA A 83 25.01 5.77 2.61
C ALA A 83 26.02 4.77 3.14
N THR A 84 26.00 3.52 2.65
CA THR A 84 27.00 2.51 3.04
C THR A 84 28.39 2.85 2.53
N ALA A 85 28.51 3.31 1.29
CA ALA A 85 29.79 3.77 0.74
C ALA A 85 30.35 4.97 1.53
N GLY A 86 29.51 5.93 1.88
CA GLY A 86 29.89 7.10 2.69
C GLY A 86 30.37 6.72 4.10
N ALA A 87 29.67 5.79 4.76
CA ALA A 87 30.08 5.29 6.07
C ALA A 87 31.44 4.56 6.01
N VAL A 88 31.65 3.71 5.00
CA VAL A 88 32.93 2.98 4.80
C VAL A 88 34.06 3.95 4.49
N ALA A 89 33.83 4.95 3.66
CA ALA A 89 34.81 5.99 3.35
C ALA A 89 35.18 6.82 4.59
N ALA A 90 34.19 7.21 5.40
CA ALA A 90 34.43 7.94 6.65
C ALA A 90 35.30 7.12 7.61
N VAL A 91 34.99 5.83 7.80
CA VAL A 91 35.78 4.93 8.65
C VAL A 91 37.22 4.78 8.12
N ALA A 92 37.40 4.68 6.80
CA ALA A 92 38.73 4.61 6.21
C ALA A 92 39.54 5.91 6.36
N ILE A 93 38.89 7.08 6.20
CA ILE A 93 39.51 8.39 6.41
C ILE A 93 39.89 8.59 7.88
N THR A 94 39.01 8.20 8.81
CA THR A 94 39.33 8.25 10.24
C THR A 94 40.44 7.25 10.59
N GLY A 95 40.42 6.04 10.05
CA GLY A 95 41.49 5.05 10.27
C GLY A 95 42.85 5.51 9.76
N THR A 96 42.90 6.14 8.57
CA THR A 96 44.15 6.65 7.98
C THR A 96 44.69 7.90 8.69
N THR A 97 43.82 8.76 9.22
CA THR A 97 44.24 9.92 10.03
C THR A 97 44.79 9.48 11.38
N VAL A 98 44.15 8.51 12.04
CA VAL A 98 44.67 7.90 13.28
C VAL A 98 46.02 7.20 13.04
N PHE A 99 46.16 6.46 11.94
CA PHE A 99 47.43 5.78 11.62
C PHE A 99 48.58 6.77 11.36
N LYS A 100 48.31 7.88 10.64
CA LYS A 100 49.30 8.96 10.45
C LYS A 100 49.70 9.65 11.76
N SER A 101 48.79 9.75 12.75
CA SER A 101 49.09 10.36 14.06
C SER A 101 49.90 9.46 15.01
N ILE A 102 50.00 8.15 14.73
CA ILE A 102 50.77 7.19 15.55
C ILE A 102 52.23 7.06 15.06
N GLN A 103 52.50 7.43 13.80
CA GLN A 103 53.82 7.35 13.16
C GLN A 103 54.61 8.67 13.21
N ALA A 104 54.03 9.73 13.79
CA ALA A 104 54.68 11.02 14.05
C ALA A 104 55.11 11.11 15.52
#